data_AF-A0A1Q6WS91-F1
#
_entry.id   AF-A0A1Q6WS91-F1
#
_cell.length_a   1.000
_cell.length_b   1.000
_cell.length_c   1.000
_cell.angle_alpha   90.00
_cell.angle_beta   90.00
_cell.angle_gamma   90.00
#
_symmetry.space_group_name_H-M   'P 1'
#
loop_
_entity.id
_entity.type
_entity.pdbx_description
1 polymer ?
#
loop_
_entity_poly.entity_id
_entity_poly.type
_entity_poly.pdbx_seq_one_letter_code
_entity_poly.pdbx_strand_id
1 'polypeptide(L)'
;MRRSYQTRKLERHSRKPAELLLVPMIDIFTVLVTFLLMTAVFSRTVILQLNLPPPQTEFKEPPPGLQLEVMVRKDLIQVADRNTGPLATLPNTPGGYNFDGLTDYLKRVKAKFPEKTEASILLEPDTPYDTLVQVMDRVRVFEVSQGLASVQAELFPDISIGDAPELPPGAAAAPVAAAPVAAPTNPVAALIRAPAANASGARP
;
A
#
# COMPACT_ATOMS: atom_id res chain seq x y z
N MET A 1 -6.88 -100.61 33.96
CA MET A 1 -6.20 -100.60 32.64
C MET A 1 -7.23 -100.10 31.64
N ARG A 2 -7.16 -98.96 30.94
CA ARG A 2 -6.05 -98.29 30.21
C ARG A 2 -6.42 -96.79 30.08
N ARG A 3 -5.57 -95.91 30.63
CA ARG A 3 -4.73 -94.92 29.93
C ARG A 3 -5.47 -93.81 29.16
N SER A 4 -5.59 -92.69 29.87
CA SER A 4 -5.62 -91.31 29.40
C SER A 4 -4.57 -91.01 28.32
N TYR A 5 -5.02 -90.52 27.16
CA TYR A 5 -4.18 -89.82 26.18
C TYR A 5 -4.92 -88.57 25.68
N GLN A 6 -5.12 -87.64 26.61
CA GLN A 6 -5.37 -86.23 26.30
C GLN A 6 -4.01 -85.51 26.22
N THR A 7 -4.01 -84.40 25.48
CA THR A 7 -3.03 -83.30 25.53
C THR A 7 -1.57 -83.57 25.13
N ARG A 8 -1.27 -83.69 23.83
CA ARG A 8 0.04 -83.27 23.25
C ARG A 8 -0.04 -82.90 21.77
N LYS A 9 -1.03 -82.10 21.36
CA LYS A 9 -1.06 -81.60 19.97
C LYS A 9 -1.52 -80.15 19.82
N LEU A 10 -1.32 -79.33 20.85
CA LEU A 10 -1.67 -77.91 20.83
C LEU A 10 -0.50 -76.95 21.16
N GLU A 11 0.75 -77.43 21.22
CA GLU A 11 1.93 -76.59 21.52
C GLU A 11 2.91 -76.44 20.34
N ARG A 12 2.54 -76.84 19.13
CA ARG A 12 3.39 -76.65 17.93
C ARG A 12 2.95 -75.50 17.02
N HIS A 13 2.14 -74.57 17.54
CA HIS A 13 1.66 -73.43 16.75
C HIS A 13 1.84 -72.06 17.41
N SER A 14 2.79 -71.91 18.32
CA SER A 14 3.07 -70.61 18.94
C SER A 14 4.57 -70.31 19.00
N ARG A 15 5.19 -70.20 17.82
CA ARG A 15 6.48 -69.52 17.59
C ARG A 15 6.73 -69.45 16.08
N LYS A 16 5.85 -68.75 15.36
CA LYS A 16 6.33 -68.04 14.18
C LYS A 16 7.09 -66.82 14.74
N PRO A 17 8.32 -66.54 14.28
CA PRO A 17 8.97 -65.30 14.68
C PRO A 17 8.00 -64.16 14.40
N ALA A 18 7.91 -63.19 15.30
CA ALA A 18 7.20 -61.96 14.99
C ALA A 18 7.91 -61.36 13.78
N GLU A 19 7.41 -61.67 12.58
CA GLU A 19 7.83 -61.01 11.36
C GLU A 19 7.53 -59.55 11.62
N LEU A 20 8.59 -58.77 11.81
CA LEU A 20 8.47 -57.35 12.05
C LEU A 20 7.60 -56.82 10.90
N LEU A 21 6.52 -56.11 11.23
CA LEU A 21 5.54 -55.61 10.25
C LEU A 21 6.16 -54.45 9.46
N LEU A 22 7.22 -54.74 8.70
CA LEU A 22 7.98 -53.79 7.90
C LEU A 22 7.13 -53.28 6.74
N VAL A 23 6.32 -54.13 6.13
CA VAL A 23 5.46 -53.75 5.00
C VAL A 23 4.46 -52.65 5.42
N PRO A 24 3.68 -52.80 6.51
CA PRO A 24 2.85 -51.71 7.02
C PRO A 24 3.63 -50.46 7.46
N MET A 25 4.82 -50.62 8.04
CA MET A 25 5.64 -49.49 8.48
C MET A 25 6.16 -48.66 7.31
N ILE A 26 6.62 -49.34 6.25
CA ILE A 26 7.08 -48.69 5.01
C ILE A 26 5.92 -47.95 4.34
N ASP A 27 4.71 -48.53 4.33
CA ASP A 27 3.51 -47.88 3.78
C ASP A 27 3.14 -46.59 4.53
N ILE A 28 3.26 -46.58 5.86
CA ILE A 28 3.06 -45.36 6.65
C ILE A 28 4.12 -44.30 6.29
N PHE A 29 5.39 -44.69 6.15
CA PHE A 29 6.45 -43.74 5.78
C PHE A 29 6.29 -43.19 4.35
N THR A 30 5.88 -44.00 3.38
CA THR A 30 5.66 -43.54 1.99
C THR A 30 4.47 -42.57 1.90
N VAL A 31 3.41 -42.77 2.69
CA VAL A 31 2.28 -41.82 2.81
C VAL A 31 2.74 -40.49 3.43
N LEU A 32 3.58 -40.51 4.45
CA LEU A 32 4.13 -39.28 5.05
C LEU A 32 4.98 -38.49 4.05
N VAL A 33 5.84 -39.16 3.28
CA VAL A 33 6.72 -38.50 2.30
C VAL A 33 5.89 -37.88 1.17
N THR A 34 4.91 -38.60 0.63
CA THR A 34 4.04 -38.05 -0.43
C THR A 34 3.21 -36.87 0.07
N PHE A 35 2.74 -36.91 1.33
CA PHE A 35 2.05 -35.79 1.97
C PHE A 35 2.97 -34.58 2.19
N LEU A 36 4.19 -34.79 2.67
CA LEU A 36 5.19 -33.74 2.84
C LEU A 36 5.57 -33.09 1.50
N LEU A 37 5.71 -33.88 0.44
CA LEU A 37 5.97 -33.34 -0.90
C LEU A 37 4.77 -32.56 -1.43
N MET A 38 3.54 -33.06 -1.29
CA MET A 38 2.32 -32.36 -1.72
C MET A 38 2.13 -31.03 -0.98
N THR A 39 2.42 -30.99 0.32
CA THR A 39 2.34 -29.75 1.11
C THR A 39 3.49 -28.79 0.81
N ALA A 40 4.69 -29.30 0.55
CA ALA A 40 5.84 -28.48 0.18
C ALA A 40 5.72 -27.82 -1.20
N VAL A 41 5.11 -28.48 -2.20
CA VAL A 41 4.98 -27.90 -3.57
C VAL A 41 4.08 -26.66 -3.63
N PHE A 42 3.21 -26.45 -2.64
CA PHE A 42 2.41 -25.23 -2.51
C PHE A 42 3.10 -24.13 -1.69
N SER A 43 4.29 -24.38 -1.11
CA SER A 43 5.09 -23.35 -0.44
C SER A 43 5.94 -22.56 -1.44
N ARG A 44 5.29 -22.01 -2.46
CA ARG A 44 5.85 -20.88 -3.20
C ARG A 44 5.39 -19.62 -2.48
N THR A 45 6.22 -19.11 -1.59
CA THR A 45 6.06 -17.76 -1.04
C THR A 45 6.00 -16.78 -2.21
N VAL A 46 4.81 -16.29 -2.55
CA VAL A 46 4.66 -15.10 -3.39
C VAL A 46 5.04 -13.93 -2.49
N ILE A 47 6.32 -13.59 -2.49
CA ILE A 47 6.77 -12.29 -2.00
C ILE A 47 6.19 -11.27 -2.97
N LEU A 48 5.02 -10.73 -2.63
CA LEU A 48 4.56 -9.50 -3.23
C LEU A 48 5.54 -8.42 -2.74
N GLN A 49 6.57 -8.16 -3.53
CA GLN A 49 7.47 -7.03 -3.33
C GLN A 49 6.65 -5.77 -3.55
N LEU A 50 5.97 -5.34 -2.49
CA LEU A 50 5.32 -4.06 -2.44
C LEU A 50 6.41 -3.02 -2.24
N ASN A 51 7.05 -2.67 -3.34
CA ASN A 51 7.93 -1.53 -3.43
C ASN A 51 7.02 -0.30 -3.38
N LEU A 52 6.71 0.18 -2.18
CA LEU A 52 6.00 1.44 -1.98
C LEU A 52 7.03 2.53 -2.30
N PRO A 53 6.96 3.18 -3.48
CA PRO A 53 7.80 4.35 -3.70
C PRO A 53 7.52 5.35 -2.57
N PRO A 54 8.56 6.05 -2.07
CA PRO A 54 8.36 7.08 -1.05
C PRO A 54 7.29 8.04 -1.55
N PRO A 55 6.40 8.57 -0.69
CA PRO A 55 5.26 9.39 -1.08
C PRO A 55 5.71 10.44 -2.08
N GLN A 56 5.46 10.14 -3.36
CA GLN A 56 5.96 10.95 -4.45
C GLN A 56 5.07 12.18 -4.43
N THR A 57 5.65 13.32 -4.07
CA THR A 57 5.05 14.64 -4.35
C THR A 57 5.11 14.95 -5.85
N GLU A 58 5.77 14.07 -6.63
CA GLU A 58 5.83 14.13 -8.08
C GLU A 58 4.69 13.32 -8.70
N PHE A 59 3.90 14.00 -9.51
CA PHE A 59 2.80 13.43 -10.28
C PHE A 59 3.35 12.48 -11.35
N LYS A 60 3.17 11.17 -11.16
CA LYS A 60 3.54 10.17 -12.16
C LYS A 60 2.51 10.13 -13.28
N GLU A 61 2.97 9.98 -14.52
CA GLU A 61 2.09 9.88 -15.67
C GLU A 61 1.37 8.52 -15.70
N PRO A 62 0.04 8.48 -15.94
CA PRO A 62 -0.70 7.22 -15.98
C PRO A 62 -0.48 6.48 -17.31
N PRO A 63 -0.32 5.14 -17.31
CA PRO A 63 -0.15 4.34 -18.52
C PRO A 63 -1.47 4.04 -19.26
N PRO A 64 -1.40 3.53 -20.50
CA PRO A 64 -2.57 3.15 -21.28
C PRO A 64 -3.28 1.95 -20.63
N GLY A 65 -4.56 2.12 -20.25
CA GLY A 65 -5.33 1.13 -19.49
C GLY A 65 -5.61 1.52 -18.03
N LEU A 66 -5.54 2.82 -17.73
CA LEU A 66 -5.80 3.39 -16.41
C LEU A 66 -7.13 2.91 -15.80
N GLN A 67 -7.05 2.33 -14.60
CA GLN A 67 -8.18 2.12 -13.70
C GLN A 67 -7.95 3.04 -12.50
N LEU A 68 -8.64 4.18 -12.50
CA LEU A 68 -8.45 5.23 -11.52
C LEU A 68 -8.97 4.79 -10.15
N GLU A 69 -8.10 4.80 -9.16
CA GLU A 69 -8.43 4.56 -7.76
C GLU A 69 -8.09 5.78 -6.92
N VAL A 70 -9.05 6.29 -6.16
CA VAL A 70 -8.86 7.39 -5.21
C VAL A 70 -8.96 6.80 -3.81
N MET A 71 -7.83 6.70 -3.14
CA MET A 71 -7.74 6.26 -1.75
C MET A 71 -7.81 7.46 -0.81
N VAL A 72 -8.78 7.44 0.10
CA VAL A 72 -8.94 8.46 1.13
C VAL A 72 -8.47 7.87 2.45
N ARG A 73 -7.39 8.41 3.01
CA ARG A 73 -6.82 8.02 4.30
C ARG A 73 -7.04 9.12 5.33
N LYS A 74 -6.76 8.87 6.60
CA LYS A 74 -6.87 9.93 7.64
C LYS A 74 -5.89 11.09 7.40
N ASP A 75 -4.69 10.80 6.91
CA ASP A 75 -3.60 11.78 6.80
C ASP A 75 -3.42 12.37 5.38
N LEU A 76 -3.92 11.68 4.35
CA LEU A 76 -3.68 12.03 2.95
C LEU A 76 -4.76 11.47 2.01
N ILE A 77 -4.85 12.06 0.83
CA ILE A 77 -5.56 11.50 -0.33
C ILE A 77 -4.51 10.97 -1.31
N GLN A 78 -4.69 9.76 -1.78
CA GLN A 78 -3.80 9.16 -2.77
C GLN A 78 -4.58 8.77 -4.01
N VAL A 79 -4.09 9.19 -5.17
CA VAL A 79 -4.60 8.76 -6.46
C VAL A 79 -3.66 7.68 -7.00
N ALA A 80 -4.21 6.53 -7.34
CA ALA A 80 -3.49 5.37 -7.84
C ALA A 80 -4.14 4.83 -9.11
N ASP A 81 -3.36 4.05 -9.85
CA ASP A 81 -3.85 3.17 -10.90
C ASP A 81 -3.79 1.75 -10.38
N ARG A 82 -4.88 0.99 -10.52
CA ARG A 82 -4.93 -0.42 -10.10
C ARG A 82 -3.81 -1.26 -10.71
N ASN A 83 -3.38 -0.92 -11.93
CA ASN A 83 -2.36 -1.68 -12.66
C ASN A 83 -0.92 -1.24 -12.36
N THR A 84 -0.73 0.03 -11.99
CA THR A 84 0.60 0.68 -12.01
C THR A 84 1.05 1.18 -10.64
N GLY A 85 0.12 1.22 -9.68
CA GLY A 85 0.34 1.70 -8.33
C GLY A 85 0.10 3.21 -8.18
N PRO A 86 0.64 3.84 -7.12
CA PRO A 86 0.32 5.22 -6.78
C PRO A 86 0.82 6.20 -7.84
N LEU A 87 -0.06 7.10 -8.27
CA LEU A 87 0.20 8.13 -9.28
C LEU A 87 0.45 9.50 -8.67
N ALA A 88 -0.31 9.85 -7.61
CA ALA A 88 -0.17 11.11 -6.90
C ALA A 88 -0.51 10.92 -5.43
N THR A 89 0.31 11.50 -4.54
CA THR A 89 0.02 11.52 -3.10
C THR A 89 -0.19 12.96 -2.67
N LEU A 90 -1.37 13.26 -2.15
CA LEU A 90 -1.77 14.60 -1.71
C LEU A 90 -1.89 14.60 -0.19
N PRO A 91 -0.90 15.14 0.53
CA PRO A 91 -1.02 15.30 1.98
C PRO A 91 -2.15 16.27 2.32
N ASN A 92 -2.75 16.09 3.50
CA ASN A 92 -3.76 17.02 4.00
C ASN A 92 -3.20 18.44 4.19
N THR A 93 -4.05 19.43 3.96
CA THR A 93 -3.77 20.85 4.20
C THR A 93 -4.18 21.24 5.63
N PRO A 94 -3.78 22.42 6.13
CA PRO A 94 -4.21 22.90 7.46
C PRO A 94 -5.73 23.00 7.63
N GLY A 95 -6.49 23.05 6.54
CA GLY A 95 -7.95 23.09 6.52
C GLY A 95 -8.63 21.73 6.31
N GLY A 96 -7.86 20.63 6.30
CA GLY A 96 -8.36 19.27 6.04
C GLY A 96 -7.88 18.72 4.70
N TYR A 97 -8.68 17.84 4.11
CA TYR A 97 -8.37 17.13 2.87
C TYR A 97 -8.07 18.06 1.69
N ASN A 98 -7.05 17.72 0.90
CA ASN A 98 -6.65 18.51 -0.28
C ASN A 98 -7.53 18.19 -1.50
N PHE A 99 -8.76 18.69 -1.49
CA PHE A 99 -9.71 18.48 -2.58
C PHE A 99 -9.32 19.23 -3.86
N ASP A 100 -8.71 20.39 -3.76
CA ASP A 100 -8.34 21.21 -4.92
C ASP A 100 -7.24 20.53 -5.74
N GLY A 101 -6.22 19.99 -5.06
CA GLY A 101 -5.18 19.21 -5.69
C GLY A 101 -5.71 17.92 -6.33
N LEU A 102 -6.73 17.28 -5.72
CA LEU A 102 -7.39 16.11 -6.30
C LEU A 102 -8.06 16.49 -7.63
N THR A 103 -8.89 17.53 -7.64
CA THR A 103 -9.59 17.97 -8.86
C THR A 103 -8.60 18.36 -9.96
N ASP A 104 -7.51 19.06 -9.63
CA ASP A 104 -6.50 19.46 -10.61
C ASP A 104 -5.71 18.29 -11.19
N TYR A 105 -5.53 17.22 -10.41
CA TYR A 105 -4.96 15.99 -10.93
C TYR A 105 -5.96 15.27 -11.85
N LEU A 106 -7.22 15.13 -11.44
CA LEU A 106 -8.26 14.48 -12.23
C LEU A 106 -8.50 15.17 -13.58
N LYS A 107 -8.44 16.51 -13.65
CA LYS A 107 -8.49 17.25 -14.93
C LYS A 107 -7.37 16.83 -15.88
N ARG A 108 -6.14 16.69 -15.37
CA ARG A 108 -4.98 16.27 -16.17
C ARG A 108 -5.13 14.84 -16.66
N VAL A 109 -5.68 13.96 -15.83
CA VAL A 109 -5.98 12.58 -16.22
C VAL A 109 -7.07 12.55 -17.31
N LYS A 110 -8.17 13.29 -17.15
CA LYS A 110 -9.26 13.35 -18.12
C LYS A 110 -8.80 13.92 -19.47
N ALA A 111 -7.89 14.89 -19.47
CA ALA A 111 -7.30 15.43 -20.71
C ALA A 111 -6.50 14.37 -21.49
N LYS A 112 -5.88 13.40 -20.80
CA LYS A 112 -5.15 12.29 -21.43
C LYS A 112 -6.07 11.11 -21.80
N PHE A 113 -7.13 10.90 -21.02
CA PHE A 113 -8.07 9.79 -21.18
C PHE A 113 -9.53 10.28 -21.28
N PRO A 114 -9.91 10.94 -22.39
CA PRO A 114 -11.24 11.55 -22.53
C PRO A 114 -12.38 10.53 -22.50
N GLU A 115 -12.14 9.32 -22.99
CA GLU A 115 -13.14 8.25 -23.09
C GLU A 115 -13.36 7.50 -21.76
N LYS A 116 -12.54 7.73 -20.74
CA LYS A 116 -12.68 7.05 -19.44
C LYS A 116 -13.66 7.80 -18.55
N THR A 117 -14.63 7.09 -18.00
CA THR A 117 -15.67 7.60 -17.08
C THR A 117 -15.69 6.89 -15.73
N GLU A 118 -14.98 5.76 -15.61
CA GLU A 118 -14.92 4.92 -14.42
C GLU A 118 -13.89 5.44 -13.40
N ALA A 119 -14.29 5.47 -12.12
CA ALA A 119 -13.40 5.71 -10.98
C ALA A 119 -13.80 4.84 -9.78
N SER A 120 -12.82 4.37 -9.02
CA SER A 120 -13.06 3.66 -7.76
C SER A 120 -12.60 4.50 -6.58
N ILE A 121 -13.45 4.66 -5.58
CA ILE A 121 -13.13 5.37 -4.33
C ILE A 121 -12.95 4.33 -3.23
N LEU A 122 -11.77 4.33 -2.63
CA LEU A 122 -11.40 3.42 -1.54
C LEU A 122 -11.23 4.22 -0.25
N LEU A 123 -12.01 3.88 0.78
CA LEU A 123 -12.05 4.64 2.04
C LEU A 123 -11.38 3.85 3.17
N GLU A 124 -10.57 4.52 3.99
CA GLU A 124 -10.07 3.93 5.23
C GLU A 124 -11.19 3.81 6.28
N PRO A 125 -11.14 2.79 7.17
CA PRO A 125 -12.04 2.71 8.32
C PRO A 125 -12.03 4.01 9.15
N ASP A 126 -13.23 4.42 9.60
CA ASP A 126 -13.50 5.67 10.32
C ASP A 126 -13.42 6.97 9.50
N THR A 127 -13.48 6.91 8.16
CA THR A 127 -13.59 8.14 7.35
C THR A 127 -14.98 8.79 7.51
N PRO A 128 -15.09 10.10 7.80
CA PRO A 128 -16.37 10.79 7.92
C PRO A 128 -17.20 10.71 6.62
N TYR A 129 -18.51 10.53 6.76
CA TYR A 129 -19.43 10.47 5.62
C TYR A 129 -19.39 11.74 4.74
N ASP A 130 -19.23 12.90 5.36
CA ASP A 130 -19.10 14.18 4.66
C ASP A 130 -17.88 14.20 3.72
N THR A 131 -16.77 13.61 4.14
CA THR A 131 -15.58 13.47 3.29
C THR A 131 -15.86 12.61 2.06
N LEU A 132 -16.58 11.50 2.22
CA LEU A 132 -16.97 10.66 1.09
C LEU A 132 -17.80 11.44 0.08
N VAL A 133 -18.81 12.17 0.53
CA VAL A 133 -19.68 12.98 -0.34
C VAL A 133 -18.86 14.04 -1.07
N GLN A 134 -17.98 14.75 -0.36
CA GLN A 134 -17.11 15.74 -0.97
C GLN A 134 -16.18 15.13 -2.04
N VAL A 135 -15.55 13.99 -1.77
CA VAL A 135 -14.73 13.30 -2.78
C VAL A 135 -15.57 12.89 -3.98
N MET A 136 -16.76 12.33 -3.74
CA MET A 136 -17.67 11.89 -4.80
C MET A 136 -18.06 13.06 -5.73
N ASP A 137 -18.39 14.22 -5.16
CA ASP A 137 -18.75 15.41 -5.96
C ASP A 137 -17.57 15.89 -6.81
N ARG A 138 -16.35 15.90 -6.25
CA ARG A 138 -15.13 16.34 -6.96
C ARG A 138 -14.64 15.36 -8.03
N VAL A 139 -14.98 14.08 -7.90
CA VAL A 139 -14.65 13.04 -8.89
C VAL A 139 -15.63 13.04 -10.06
N ARG A 140 -16.90 13.41 -9.83
CA ARG A 140 -17.94 13.42 -10.87
C ARG A 140 -17.84 14.60 -11.82
N VAL A 141 -17.78 15.81 -11.29
CA VAL A 141 -17.94 17.04 -12.07
C VAL A 141 -16.93 18.08 -11.62
N PHE A 142 -16.45 18.88 -12.56
CA PHE A 142 -15.73 20.11 -12.25
C PHE A 142 -16.41 21.29 -12.92
N GLU A 143 -16.38 22.42 -12.24
CA GLU A 143 -16.90 23.67 -12.79
C GLU A 143 -15.78 24.39 -13.54
N VAL A 144 -16.02 24.65 -14.81
CA VAL A 144 -15.18 25.50 -15.66
C VAL A 144 -15.83 26.87 -15.75
N SER A 145 -15.20 27.87 -15.15
CA SER A 145 -15.55 29.27 -15.36
C SER A 145 -15.15 29.67 -16.78
N GLN A 146 -16.14 29.90 -17.65
CA GLN A 146 -15.94 30.56 -18.95
C GLN A 146 -16.59 31.95 -18.89
N GLY A 147 -15.85 32.94 -18.40
CA GLY A 147 -16.32 34.32 -18.32
C GLY A 147 -17.44 34.49 -17.29
N LEU A 148 -18.64 34.89 -17.73
CA LEU A 148 -19.82 35.08 -16.86
C LEU A 148 -20.65 33.81 -16.62
N ALA A 149 -20.30 32.67 -17.22
CA ALA A 149 -21.02 31.40 -17.07
C ALA A 149 -20.11 30.30 -16.52
N SER A 150 -20.60 29.55 -15.55
CA SER A 150 -19.99 28.31 -15.06
C SER A 150 -20.55 27.14 -15.89
N VAL A 151 -19.67 26.44 -16.60
CA VAL A 151 -20.01 25.22 -17.34
C VAL A 151 -19.54 24.02 -16.52
N GLN A 152 -20.47 23.15 -16.15
CA GLN A 152 -20.15 21.88 -15.50
C GLN A 152 -19.62 20.90 -16.55
N ALA A 153 -18.41 20.40 -16.35
CA ALA A 153 -17.78 19.41 -17.20
C ALA A 153 -17.59 18.10 -16.42
N GLU A 154 -17.85 16.99 -17.09
CA GLU A 154 -17.78 15.66 -16.47
C GLU A 154 -16.34 15.16 -16.38
N LEU A 155 -16.01 14.55 -15.23
CA LEU A 155 -14.76 13.84 -14.99
C LEU A 155 -15.03 12.34 -15.07
N PHE A 156 -15.31 11.71 -13.93
CA PHE A 156 -15.52 10.26 -13.82
C PHE A 156 -16.87 9.99 -13.11
N PRO A 157 -17.99 10.00 -13.85
CA PRO A 157 -19.32 9.83 -13.27
C PRO A 157 -19.61 8.42 -12.75
N ASP A 158 -18.94 7.41 -13.31
CA ASP A 158 -19.16 5.99 -12.99
C ASP A 158 -18.29 5.60 -11.78
N ILE A 159 -18.82 5.85 -10.58
CA ILE A 159 -18.09 5.66 -9.33
C ILE A 159 -18.41 4.30 -8.70
N SER A 160 -17.36 3.54 -8.40
CA SER A 160 -17.41 2.38 -7.51
C SER A 160 -16.87 2.77 -6.13
N ILE A 161 -17.44 2.20 -5.07
CA ILE A 161 -17.00 2.46 -3.68
C ILE A 161 -16.52 1.14 -3.08
N GLY A 162 -15.40 1.19 -2.37
CA GLY A 162 -14.86 0.05 -1.64
C GLY A 162 -14.04 0.47 -0.42
N ASP A 163 -13.54 -0.53 0.29
CA ASP A 163 -12.69 -0.32 1.46
C ASP A 163 -11.21 -0.23 1.04
N ALA A 164 -10.50 0.75 1.60
CA ALA A 164 -9.07 0.87 1.42
C ALA A 164 -8.35 -0.25 2.18
N PRO A 165 -7.33 -0.88 1.58
CA PRO A 165 -6.51 -1.86 2.30
C PRO A 165 -5.89 -1.24 3.55
N GLU A 166 -6.06 -1.94 4.69
CA GLU A 166 -5.40 -1.60 5.95
C GLU A 166 -3.88 -1.70 5.78
N LEU A 167 -3.15 -0.64 6.12
CA LEU A 167 -1.69 -0.77 6.22
C LEU A 167 -1.36 -1.65 7.42
N PRO A 168 -0.45 -2.63 7.29
CA PRO A 168 0.04 -3.37 8.44
C PRO A 168 0.62 -2.39 9.49
N PRO A 169 0.43 -2.66 10.80
CA PRO A 169 0.69 -1.73 11.92
C PRO A 169 2.18 -1.40 12.19
N GLY A 170 3.03 -1.33 11.17
CA GLY A 170 4.45 -0.94 11.24
C GLY A 170 4.86 0.22 10.35
N ALA A 171 3.96 0.76 9.50
CA ALA A 171 4.29 1.87 8.60
C ALA A 171 4.02 3.27 9.20
N ALA A 172 3.30 3.36 10.32
CA ALA A 172 2.89 4.62 10.96
C ALA A 172 3.87 5.15 12.03
N ALA A 173 5.05 4.55 12.21
CA ALA A 173 5.97 4.86 13.31
C ALA A 173 7.39 5.23 12.87
N ALA A 174 7.56 5.93 11.75
CA ALA A 174 8.77 6.72 11.54
C ALA A 174 8.46 8.17 11.96
N PRO A 175 8.88 8.63 13.15
CA PRO A 175 8.78 10.04 13.49
C PRO A 175 9.58 10.81 12.43
N VAL A 176 8.93 11.81 11.83
CA VAL A 176 9.57 12.82 11.00
C VAL A 176 10.59 13.53 11.89
N ALA A 177 11.82 13.04 11.90
CA ALA A 177 12.95 13.74 12.47
C ALA A 177 13.09 15.04 11.67
N ALA A 178 12.77 16.15 12.33
CA ALA A 178 13.01 17.49 11.86
C ALA A 178 14.45 17.61 11.37
N ALA A 179 14.65 17.61 10.05
CA ALA A 179 15.88 18.10 9.46
C ALA A 179 15.98 19.60 9.78
N PRO A 180 17.12 20.09 10.31
CA PRO A 180 17.26 21.50 10.57
C PRO A 180 17.26 22.24 9.22
N VAL A 181 16.42 23.26 9.12
CA VAL A 181 16.42 24.23 8.03
C VAL A 181 17.81 24.88 7.99
N ALA A 182 18.67 24.37 7.12
CA ALA A 182 19.90 25.05 6.73
C ALA A 182 19.52 26.26 5.88
N ALA A 183 19.64 27.44 6.47
CA ALA A 183 19.42 28.71 5.80
C ALA A 183 20.33 28.84 4.56
N PRO A 184 19.84 29.38 3.42
CA PRO A 184 20.70 29.68 2.29
C PRO A 184 21.61 30.86 2.65
N THR A 185 22.89 30.59 2.87
CA THR A 185 23.95 31.61 2.92
C THR A 185 24.14 32.18 1.51
N ASN A 186 23.61 33.38 1.29
CA ASN A 186 23.78 34.16 0.08
C ASN A 186 25.13 34.92 0.16
N PRO A 187 26.14 34.67 -0.70
CA PRO A 187 27.49 35.22 -0.50
C PRO A 187 27.73 36.62 -1.11
N VAL A 188 26.70 37.43 -1.38
CA VAL A 188 26.87 38.67 -2.19
C VAL A 188 26.72 39.98 -1.39
N ALA A 189 26.48 39.96 -0.08
CA ALA A 189 26.13 41.18 0.68
C ALA A 189 27.23 41.75 1.61
N ALA A 190 28.51 41.43 1.42
CA ALA A 190 29.58 41.78 2.36
C ALA A 190 30.54 42.92 1.94
N LEU A 191 30.21 43.78 0.96
CA LEU A 191 31.18 44.81 0.51
C LEU A 191 30.71 46.26 0.49
N ILE A 192 29.60 46.65 1.13
CA ILE A 192 29.25 48.09 1.19
C ILE A 192 28.61 48.46 2.54
N ARG A 193 29.42 48.59 3.60
CA ARG A 193 29.22 49.62 4.64
C ARG A 193 30.38 49.68 5.64
N ALA A 194 31.22 50.70 5.52
CA ALA A 194 31.97 51.24 6.66
C ALA A 194 31.89 52.78 6.56
N PRO A 195 31.25 53.47 7.52
CA PRO A 195 31.22 54.92 7.56
C PRO A 195 32.46 55.50 8.26
N ALA A 196 32.75 56.73 7.87
CA ALA A 196 33.82 57.56 8.37
C ALA A 196 33.69 57.96 9.87
N ALA A 197 34.83 58.44 10.38
CA ALA A 197 35.00 59.40 11.47
C ALA A 197 34.94 58.89 12.92
N ASN A 198 36.11 58.81 13.55
CA ASN A 198 36.30 59.40 14.88
C ASN A 198 37.72 59.97 15.02
N ALA A 199 37.78 61.28 15.17
CA ALA A 199 38.97 62.05 15.51
C ALA A 199 38.90 62.40 17.00
N SER A 200 39.85 61.90 17.78
CA SER A 200 40.23 62.39 19.12
C SER A 200 41.36 61.47 19.58
N GLY A 201 42.58 61.86 19.95
CA GLY A 201 43.20 63.15 20.18
C GLY A 201 44.46 62.81 21.01
N ALA A 202 45.64 63.28 20.60
CA ALA A 202 46.82 63.38 21.48
C ALA A 202 47.99 64.03 20.72
N ARG A 203 48.25 65.29 21.08
CA ARG A 203 49.54 65.99 21.07
C ARG A 203 49.85 66.30 22.55
N PRO A 204 51.05 66.74 22.95
CA PRO A 204 52.16 67.29 22.16
C PRO A 204 53.36 66.36 21.94
#